data_AF-A0A8T4XLW1-F1
#
_entry.id   AF-A0A8T4XLW1-F1
#
_cell.length_a   1.000
_cell.length_b   1.000
_cell.length_c   1.000
_cell.angle_alpha   90.00
_cell.angle_beta   90.00
_cell.angle_gamma   90.00
#
_symmetry.space_group_name_H-M   'P 1'
#
loop_
_entity.id
_entity.type
_entity.pdbx_description
1 polymer ?
#
loop_
_entity_poly.entity_id
_entity_poly.type
_entity_poly.pdbx_seq_one_letter_code
_entity_poly.pdbx_strand_id
1 'polypeptide(L)'
;MSERPLQSGEPCLKHSCSLCCRETSMPLTILDVNRIIKMGYKIRDFAEKSEGIWRLKNVDGRCFFLNWNGKCRIYEYRPYGCRLYPLIYDWNEHKITLDNLCPYRMDFNFNAKDARMLMKILMLLKEAR
;
A
#
# COMPACT_ATOMS: atom_id res chain seq x y z
N MET A 1 22.57 10.46 -5.85
CA MET A 1 21.33 10.93 -5.20
C MET A 1 20.16 10.65 -6.12
N SER A 2 19.32 9.67 -5.76
CA SER A 2 17.89 9.54 -6.12
C SER A 2 17.48 8.09 -5.77
N GLU A 3 17.42 7.80 -4.47
CA GLU A 3 16.88 6.54 -3.99
C GLU A 3 15.36 6.68 -3.83
N ARG A 4 14.62 5.81 -4.54
CA ARG A 4 13.25 5.29 -4.26
C ARG A 4 12.13 5.70 -5.24
N PRO A 5 12.16 5.25 -6.50
CA PRO A 5 11.02 5.35 -7.42
C PRO A 5 9.74 4.67 -6.89
N LEU A 6 9.83 3.60 -6.08
CA LEU A 6 8.66 2.98 -5.45
C LEU A 6 8.04 3.88 -4.36
N GLN A 7 8.86 4.29 -3.38
CA GLN A 7 8.35 5.00 -2.20
C GLN A 7 7.83 6.40 -2.54
N SER A 8 8.39 7.06 -3.55
CA SER A 8 7.88 8.34 -4.06
C SER A 8 6.49 8.19 -4.70
N GLY A 9 6.22 7.05 -5.33
CA GLY A 9 5.01 6.86 -6.13
C GLY A 9 4.95 7.78 -7.35
N GLU A 10 6.11 8.29 -7.80
CA GLU A 10 6.21 9.22 -8.93
C GLU A 10 5.46 8.73 -10.18
N PRO A 11 5.56 7.45 -10.62
CA PRO A 11 4.77 6.98 -11.76
C PRO A 11 3.26 7.10 -11.52
N CYS A 12 2.78 6.84 -10.30
CA CYS A 12 1.36 7.02 -9.98
C CYS A 12 0.92 8.48 -10.09
N LEU A 13 1.77 9.42 -9.64
CA LEU A 13 1.47 10.86 -9.70
C LEU A 13 1.48 11.35 -11.16
N LYS A 14 2.51 10.96 -11.93
CA LYS A 14 2.65 11.31 -13.35
C LYS A 14 1.42 10.92 -14.16
N HIS A 15 0.87 9.73 -13.91
CA HIS A 15 -0.28 9.21 -14.64
C HIS A 15 -1.63 9.49 -13.96
N SER A 16 -1.66 10.22 -12.84
CA SER A 16 -2.87 10.42 -12.02
C SER A 16 -3.61 9.10 -11.70
N CYS A 17 -2.86 8.03 -11.44
CA CYS A 17 -3.39 6.70 -11.27
C CYS A 17 -3.94 6.46 -9.86
N SER A 18 -5.12 5.86 -9.79
CA SER A 18 -5.79 5.46 -8.53
C SER A 18 -6.28 4.02 -8.52
N LEU A 19 -5.83 3.19 -9.48
CA LEU A 19 -6.39 1.85 -9.69
C LEU A 19 -6.25 0.97 -8.44
N CYS A 20 -5.09 0.97 -7.77
CA CYS A 20 -4.85 0.19 -6.55
C CYS A 20 -5.67 0.67 -5.33
N CYS A 21 -6.35 1.82 -5.42
CA CYS A 21 -7.26 2.32 -4.40
C CYS A 21 -8.71 1.88 -4.61
N ARG A 22 -9.01 1.12 -5.69
CA ARG A 22 -10.35 0.57 -5.96
C ARG A 22 -10.38 -0.88 -5.51
N GLU A 23 -11.42 -1.25 -4.78
CA GLU A 23 -11.63 -2.60 -4.23
C GLU A 23 -10.38 -3.18 -3.55
N THR A 24 -9.64 -2.31 -2.87
CA THR A 24 -8.31 -2.65 -2.36
C THR A 24 -8.40 -3.61 -1.19
N SER A 25 -7.50 -4.59 -1.14
CA SER A 25 -7.32 -5.48 0.02
C SER A 25 -6.01 -5.19 0.75
N MET A 26 -5.52 -3.96 0.66
CA MET A 26 -4.22 -3.55 1.18
C MET A 26 -4.10 -3.80 2.69
N PRO A 27 -3.16 -4.66 3.14
CA PRO A 27 -2.93 -4.90 4.55
C PRO A 27 -2.27 -3.70 5.24
N LEU A 28 -2.59 -3.54 6.52
CA LEU A 28 -2.06 -2.51 7.41
C LEU A 28 -1.27 -3.16 8.52
N THR A 29 -0.03 -2.72 8.70
CA THR A 29 0.72 -3.06 9.91
C THR A 29 0.16 -2.29 11.10
N ILE A 30 0.45 -2.74 12.33
CA ILE A 30 0.08 -1.97 13.53
C ILE A 30 0.72 -0.56 13.54
N LEU A 31 1.90 -0.42 12.93
CA LEU A 31 2.57 0.86 12.76
C LEU A 31 1.80 1.80 11.81
N ASP A 32 1.20 1.26 10.75
CA ASP A 32 0.32 2.03 9.85
C ASP A 32 -0.91 2.51 10.60
N VAL A 33 -1.59 1.61 11.32
CA VAL A 33 -2.79 1.93 12.11
C VAL A 33 -2.49 3.03 13.12
N ASN A 34 -1.42 2.87 13.92
CA ASN A 34 -1.03 3.85 14.93
C ASN A 34 -0.68 5.21 14.33
N ARG A 35 0.02 5.22 13.19
CA ARG A 35 0.38 6.46 12.49
C ARG A 35 -0.86 7.19 11.98
N ILE A 36 -1.83 6.48 11.41
CA ILE A 36 -3.07 7.06 10.89
C ILE A 36 -3.97 7.57 12.03
N ILE A 37 -4.04 6.85 13.16
CA ILE A 37 -4.77 7.32 14.35
C ILE A 37 -4.18 8.64 14.87
N LYS A 38 -2.85 8.76 14.91
CA LYS A 38 -2.16 10.00 15.32
C LYS A 38 -2.45 11.20 14.41
N MET A 39 -2.92 10.96 13.18
CA MET A 39 -3.38 12.01 12.26
C MET A 39 -4.82 12.45 12.52
N GLY A 40 -5.53 11.83 13.48
CA GLY A 40 -6.89 12.18 13.87
C GLY A 40 -8.00 11.28 13.30
N TYR A 41 -7.66 10.23 12.55
CA TYR A 41 -8.64 9.29 12.02
C TYR A 41 -9.04 8.23 13.05
N LYS A 42 -10.33 7.87 13.11
CA LYS A 42 -10.79 6.76 13.95
C LYS A 42 -10.59 5.45 13.20
N ILE A 43 -10.03 4.44 13.88
CA ILE A 43 -9.72 3.14 13.28
C ILE A 43 -10.90 2.51 12.52
N ARG A 44 -12.11 2.59 13.10
CA ARG A 44 -13.35 2.05 12.51
C ARG A 44 -13.76 2.68 11.17
N ASP A 45 -13.24 3.87 10.88
CA ASP A 45 -13.56 4.62 9.68
C ASP A 45 -12.69 4.15 8.51
N PHE A 46 -11.39 3.91 8.75
CA PHE A 46 -10.42 3.64 7.69
C PHE A 46 -9.89 2.21 7.61
N ALA A 47 -10.10 1.41 8.65
CA ALA A 47 -9.57 0.05 8.73
C ALA A 47 -10.66 -0.94 9.15
N GLU A 48 -10.51 -2.16 8.66
CA GLU A 48 -11.30 -3.31 9.06
C GLU A 48 -10.38 -4.53 9.23
N LYS A 49 -10.81 -5.51 10.02
CA LYS A 49 -10.02 -6.71 10.29
C LYS A 49 -10.58 -7.87 9.48
N SER A 50 -9.70 -8.57 8.75
CA SER A 50 -10.03 -9.77 7.99
C SER A 50 -8.95 -10.81 8.22
N GLU A 51 -9.34 -12.04 8.58
CA GLU A 51 -8.41 -13.14 8.85
C GLU A 51 -7.28 -12.77 9.83
N GLY A 52 -7.62 -12.04 10.89
CA GLY A 52 -6.66 -11.60 11.90
C GLY A 52 -5.83 -10.37 11.50
N ILE A 53 -5.89 -9.90 10.26
CA ILE A 53 -5.04 -8.81 9.75
C ILE A 53 -5.88 -7.55 9.52
N TRP A 54 -5.36 -6.38 9.92
CA TRP A 54 -5.97 -5.10 9.57
C TRP A 54 -5.76 -4.82 8.08
N ARG A 55 -6.79 -4.34 7.38
CA ARG A 55 -6.72 -3.87 6.00
C ARG A 55 -7.41 -2.53 5.84
N LEU A 56 -7.04 -1.80 4.78
CA LEU A 56 -7.75 -0.58 4.40
C LEU A 56 -9.22 -0.91 4.12
N LYS A 57 -10.12 -0.13 4.72
CA LYS A 57 -11.56 -0.26 4.51
C LYS A 57 -11.95 0.36 3.16
N ASN A 58 -12.88 -0.28 2.46
CA ASN A 58 -13.53 0.30 1.29
C ASN A 58 -14.89 0.89 1.66
N VAL A 59 -15.24 2.01 1.03
CA VAL A 59 -16.56 2.64 1.00
C VAL A 59 -16.96 2.75 -0.47
N ASP A 60 -18.08 2.14 -0.84
CA ASP A 60 -18.59 2.09 -2.22
C ASP A 60 -17.53 1.61 -3.23
N GLY A 61 -16.83 0.52 -2.89
CA GLY A 61 -15.80 -0.09 -3.73
C GLY A 61 -14.50 0.72 -3.84
N ARG A 62 -14.29 1.73 -2.98
CA ARG A 62 -13.09 2.59 -3.00
C ARG A 62 -12.47 2.67 -1.62
N CYS A 63 -11.14 2.70 -1.56
CA CYS A 63 -10.41 2.95 -0.33
C CYS A 63 -10.96 4.19 0.39
N PHE A 64 -11.15 4.10 1.71
CA PHE A 64 -11.64 5.21 2.54
C PHE A 64 -10.89 6.52 2.31
N PHE A 65 -9.59 6.48 1.98
CA PHE A 65 -8.78 7.67 1.73
C PHE A 65 -8.83 8.20 0.31
N LEU A 66 -9.46 7.50 -0.64
CA LEU A 66 -9.60 7.98 -2.01
C LEU A 66 -10.63 9.12 -2.06
N ASN A 67 -10.25 10.24 -2.68
CA ASN A 67 -11.16 11.35 -2.98
C ASN A 67 -11.90 11.11 -4.30
N TRP A 68 -12.99 11.85 -4.50
CA TRP A 68 -13.75 11.90 -5.76
C TRP A 68 -12.91 12.33 -6.96
N ASN A 69 -11.90 13.17 -6.75
CA ASN A 69 -10.94 13.58 -7.78
C ASN A 69 -9.83 12.55 -8.06
N GLY A 70 -9.94 11.33 -7.51
CA GLY A 70 -8.97 10.25 -7.72
C GLY A 70 -7.68 10.37 -6.90
N LYS A 71 -7.55 11.34 -5.99
CA LYS A 71 -6.34 11.50 -5.16
C LYS A 71 -6.50 10.89 -3.78
N CYS A 72 -5.44 10.28 -3.24
CA CYS A 72 -5.42 9.79 -1.87
C CYS A 72 -5.22 10.95 -0.88
N ARG A 73 -6.11 11.09 0.11
CA ARG A 73 -6.06 12.14 1.14
C ARG A 73 -4.82 12.08 2.04
N ILE A 74 -4.25 10.89 2.21
CA ILE A 74 -3.08 10.66 3.04
C ILE A 74 -1.86 10.26 2.20
N TYR A 75 -1.75 10.72 0.95
CA TYR A 75 -0.71 10.25 0.01
C TYR A 75 0.70 10.25 0.62
N GLU A 76 1.12 11.35 1.25
CA GLU A 76 2.42 11.45 1.93
C GLU A 76 2.58 10.46 3.10
N TYR A 77 1.48 10.14 3.78
CA TYR A 77 1.42 9.25 4.93
C TYR A 77 0.90 7.86 4.58
N ARG A 78 0.84 7.51 3.30
CA ARG A 78 0.22 6.27 2.83
C ARG A 78 0.83 5.04 3.53
N PRO A 79 0.03 3.99 3.79
CA PRO A 79 0.50 2.77 4.46
C PRO A 79 1.71 2.14 3.79
N TYR A 80 2.48 1.36 4.54
CA TYR A 80 3.68 0.73 4.00
C TYR A 80 3.44 -0.09 2.73
N GLY A 81 2.35 -0.86 2.67
CA GLY A 81 1.97 -1.59 1.47
C GLY A 81 1.68 -0.66 0.27
N CYS A 82 0.95 0.45 0.49
CA CYS A 82 0.73 1.46 -0.55
C CYS A 82 2.02 2.16 -1.00
N ARG A 83 3.03 2.28 -0.14
CA ARG A 83 4.34 2.86 -0.48
C ARG A 83 5.20 1.95 -1.33
N LEU A 84 5.04 0.64 -1.16
CA LEU A 84 5.81 -0.35 -1.92
C LEU A 84 5.11 -0.79 -3.19
N TYR A 85 3.78 -0.67 -3.29
CA TYR A 85 3.06 -1.01 -4.51
C TYR A 85 3.64 -0.25 -5.72
N PRO A 86 3.96 -0.95 -6.84
CA PRO A 86 3.52 -2.31 -7.20
C PRO A 86 4.44 -3.47 -6.78
N LEU A 87 5.44 -3.27 -5.93
CA LEU A 87 6.28 -4.36 -5.43
C LEU A 87 5.50 -5.30 -4.50
N ILE A 88 5.43 -6.57 -4.88
CA ILE A 88 4.71 -7.63 -4.16
C ILE A 88 5.59 -8.88 -3.98
N TYR A 89 5.16 -9.74 -3.07
CA TYR A 89 5.64 -11.12 -3.00
C TYR A 89 4.58 -12.00 -3.66
N ASP A 90 4.94 -12.64 -4.77
CA ASP A 90 4.10 -13.62 -5.45
C ASP A 90 4.19 -14.95 -4.70
N TRP A 91 3.09 -15.36 -4.07
CA TRP A 91 3.03 -16.61 -3.31
C TRP A 91 2.98 -17.86 -4.19
N ASN A 92 2.57 -17.74 -5.45
CA ASN A 92 2.54 -18.87 -6.38
C ASN A 92 3.97 -19.12 -6.90
N GLU A 93 4.63 -18.07 -7.37
CA GLU A 93 5.98 -18.16 -7.95
C GLU A 93 7.10 -18.05 -6.89
N HIS A 94 6.74 -17.84 -5.62
CA HIS A 94 7.65 -17.71 -4.48
C HIS A 94 8.75 -16.65 -4.67
N LYS A 95 8.44 -15.55 -5.35
CA LYS A 95 9.41 -14.50 -5.69
C LYS A 95 8.89 -13.09 -5.46
N ILE A 96 9.82 -12.14 -5.30
CA ILE A 96 9.50 -10.71 -5.30
C ILE A 96 9.40 -10.24 -6.76
N THR A 97 8.29 -9.59 -7.08
CA THR A 97 8.02 -9.09 -8.44
C THR A 97 7.17 -7.82 -8.38
N LEU A 98 6.93 -7.19 -9.54
CA LEU A 98 5.97 -6.12 -9.67
C LEU A 98 4.61 -6.68 -10.10
N ASP A 99 3.56 -6.23 -9.43
CA ASP A 99 2.19 -6.68 -9.66
C ASP A 99 1.73 -6.40 -11.10
N ASN A 100 1.23 -7.42 -11.78
CA ASN A 100 0.68 -7.34 -13.13
C ASN A 100 -0.59 -6.49 -13.21
N LEU A 101 -1.32 -6.32 -12.09
CA LEU A 101 -2.49 -5.45 -12.02
C LEU A 101 -2.13 -3.96 -12.09
N CYS A 102 -0.86 -3.59 -11.89
CA CYS A 102 -0.42 -2.22 -12.07
C CYS A 102 -0.18 -1.93 -13.56
N PRO A 103 -0.95 -1.00 -14.18
CA PRO A 103 -0.80 -0.69 -15.61
C PRO A 103 0.53 0.01 -15.92
N TYR A 104 1.16 0.61 -14.91
CA TYR A 104 2.41 1.35 -15.03
C TYR A 104 3.60 0.62 -14.39
N ARG A 105 3.50 -0.70 -14.16
CA ARG A 105 4.55 -1.47 -13.48
C ARG A 105 5.93 -1.31 -14.13
N MET A 106 5.98 -1.13 -15.45
CA MET A 106 7.22 -0.96 -16.22
C MET A 106 7.92 0.38 -15.95
N ASP A 107 7.21 1.36 -15.38
CA ASP A 107 7.77 2.66 -14.97
C ASP A 107 8.43 2.58 -13.57
N PHE A 108 8.31 1.44 -12.89
CA PHE A 108 8.93 1.22 -11.59
C PHE A 108 10.16 0.34 -11.69
N ASN A 109 11.14 0.66 -10.85
CA ASN A 109 12.27 -0.21 -10.56
C ASN A 109 12.38 -0.37 -9.04
N PHE A 110 12.93 -1.49 -8.59
CA PHE A 110 13.16 -1.75 -7.17
C PHE A 110 14.56 -2.29 -6.96
N ASN A 111 15.08 -2.12 -5.75
CA ASN A 111 16.39 -2.64 -5.38
C ASN A 111 16.31 -3.52 -4.12
N ALA A 112 17.46 -4.03 -3.68
CA ALA A 112 17.54 -4.91 -2.52
C ALA A 112 17.02 -4.27 -1.21
N LYS A 113 17.09 -2.94 -1.05
CA LYS A 113 16.50 -2.24 0.11
C LYS A 113 14.97 -2.33 0.08
N ASP A 114 14.35 -2.17 -1.08
CA ASP A 114 12.89 -2.27 -1.23
C ASP A 114 12.42 -3.71 -0.98
N ALA A 115 13.15 -4.70 -1.50
CA ALA A 115 12.89 -6.12 -1.23
C ALA A 115 12.99 -6.45 0.27
N ARG A 116 14.02 -5.96 0.97
CA ARG A 116 14.14 -6.12 2.43
C ARG A 116 13.00 -5.44 3.18
N MET A 117 12.57 -4.27 2.71
CA MET A 117 11.44 -3.55 3.31
C MET A 117 10.13 -4.34 3.15
N LEU A 118 9.88 -4.90 1.96
CA LEU A 118 8.73 -5.78 1.71
C LEU A 118 8.74 -6.97 2.68
N MET A 119 9.86 -7.69 2.77
CA MET A 119 9.96 -8.84 3.67
C MET A 119 9.70 -8.47 5.14
N LYS A 120 10.23 -7.32 5.59
CA LYS A 120 9.96 -6.81 6.94
C LYS A 120 8.46 -6.53 7.17
N ILE A 121 7.78 -5.94 6.19
CA ILE A 121 6.33 -5.69 6.29
C ILE A 121 5.57 -7.01 6.35
N LEU A 122 5.92 -7.99 5.51
CA LEU A 122 5.28 -9.30 5.53
C LEU A 122 5.47 -10.02 6.87
N MET A 123 6.65 -9.91 7.49
CA MET A 123 6.90 -10.44 8.84
C MET A 123 5.99 -9.77 9.88
N LEU A 124 5.92 -8.42 9.89
CA LEU A 124 5.05 -7.67 10.80
C LEU A 124 3.56 -8.01 10.64
N LEU A 125 3.12 -8.35 9.43
CA LEU A 125 1.74 -8.77 9.16
C LEU A 125 1.46 -10.20 9.64
N LYS A 126 2.46 -11.10 9.61
CA LYS A 126 2.34 -12.47 10.11
C LYS A 126 2.33 -12.55 11.64
N GLU A 127 3.11 -11.71 12.31
CA GLU A 127 3.17 -11.62 13.78
C GLU A 127 1.89 -11.08 14.43
N ALA A 128 1.00 -10.48 13.64
CA ALA A 128 -0.28 -9.95 14.11
C ALA A 128 -1.43 -10.99 14.13
N ARG A 129 -1.15 -12.24 13.74
CA ARG A 129 -2.09 -13.37 13.75
C ARG A 129 -2.06 -14.12 15.08
#